data_AF-A0A286RJG1-F1
#
_entry.id   AF-A0A286RJG1-F1
#
_cell.length_a   1.000
_cell.length_b   1.000
_cell.length_c   1.000
_cell.angle_alpha   90.00
_cell.angle_beta   90.00
_cell.angle_gamma   90.00
#
_symmetry.space_group_name_H-M   'P 1'
#
loop_
_entity.id
_entity.type
_entity.pdbx_description
1 polymer ?
#
loop_
_entity_poly.entity_id
_entity_poly.type
_entity_poly.pdbx_seq_one_letter_code
_entity_poly.pdbx_strand_id
1 'polypeptide(L)'
;MELIRQKVQMGRLDTRLSDVQRFGRLLSSRFRTVPVAQRGRIVIPEGFREFLAVEAGGEVMVVGAAVCVEIWHPEHWKKYLEKAMPRFARLYESLAQ
;
A
#
# COMPACT_ATOMS: atom_id res chain seq x y z
N MET A 1 -20.49 -28.56 12.20
CA MET A 1 -21.46 -27.73 11.43
C MET A 1 -22.35 -26.87 12.33
N GLU A 2 -22.76 -27.36 13.50
CA GLU A 2 -23.57 -26.60 14.49
C GLU A 2 -22.92 -25.27 14.92
N LEU A 3 -21.63 -25.30 15.28
CA LEU A 3 -20.89 -24.13 15.77
C LEU A 3 -20.78 -22.97 14.77
N ILE A 4 -20.68 -23.29 13.47
CA ILE A 4 -20.60 -22.28 12.40
C ILE A 4 -21.96 -21.61 12.25
N ARG A 5 -23.04 -22.40 12.26
CA ARG A 5 -24.43 -21.90 12.22
C ARG A 5 -24.74 -21.00 13.41
N GLN A 6 -24.34 -21.41 14.61
CA GLN A 6 -24.53 -20.65 15.86
C GLN A 6 -23.78 -19.31 15.83
N LYS A 7 -22.55 -19.28 15.30
CA LYS A 7 -21.73 -18.07 15.19
C LYS A 7 -22.20 -17.12 14.08
N VAL A 8 -22.80 -17.64 13.01
CA VAL A 8 -23.47 -16.85 11.95
C VAL A 8 -24.75 -16.21 12.48
N GLN A 9 -25.59 -16.95 13.22
CA GLN A 9 -26.81 -16.40 13.84
C GLN A 9 -26.55 -15.31 14.89
N MET A 10 -25.40 -15.33 15.57
CA MET A 10 -25.02 -14.31 16.55
C MET A 10 -24.41 -13.04 15.95
N GLY A 11 -24.38 -12.88 14.61
CA GLY A 11 -23.84 -11.71 13.91
C GLY A 11 -22.31 -11.48 14.06
N ARG A 12 -21.66 -12.13 15.02
CA ARG A 12 -20.24 -11.95 15.37
C ARG A 12 -19.27 -12.60 14.38
N LEU A 13 -19.72 -13.59 13.60
CA LEU A 13 -18.90 -14.21 12.55
C LEU A 13 -19.05 -13.51 11.20
N ASP A 14 -20.25 -12.98 10.90
CA ASP A 14 -20.55 -12.37 9.61
C ASP A 14 -19.79 -11.06 9.40
N THR A 15 -19.70 -10.22 10.44
CA THR A 15 -18.90 -8.97 10.38
C THR A 15 -17.41 -9.28 10.23
N ARG A 16 -16.87 -10.24 11.01
CA ARG A 16 -15.44 -10.59 10.94
C ARG A 16 -15.07 -11.27 9.63
N LEU A 17 -15.93 -12.14 9.10
CA LEU A 17 -15.67 -12.83 7.83
C LEU A 17 -15.79 -11.86 6.65
N SER A 18 -16.80 -10.99 6.63
CA SER A 18 -16.94 -9.96 5.60
C SER A 18 -15.80 -8.95 5.63
N ASP A 19 -15.31 -8.57 6.80
CA ASP A 19 -14.12 -7.72 6.97
C ASP A 19 -12.85 -8.43 6.48
N VAL A 20 -12.65 -9.71 6.81
CA VAL A 20 -11.52 -10.50 6.32
C VAL A 20 -11.55 -10.62 4.80
N GLN A 21 -12.70 -10.87 4.21
CA GLN A 21 -12.85 -10.94 2.76
C GLN A 21 -12.63 -9.57 2.10
N ARG A 22 -13.15 -8.49 2.69
CA ARG A 22 -12.94 -7.12 2.22
C ARG A 22 -11.45 -6.77 2.28
N PHE A 23 -10.80 -7.04 3.40
CA PHE A 23 -9.37 -6.83 3.58
C PHE A 23 -8.55 -7.65 2.58
N GLY A 24 -8.88 -8.94 2.41
CA GLY A 24 -8.25 -9.81 1.42
C GLY A 24 -8.37 -9.28 -0.01
N ARG A 25 -9.54 -8.77 -0.41
CA ARG A 25 -9.74 -8.13 -1.73
C ARG A 25 -8.94 -6.84 -1.89
N LEU A 26 -8.88 -6.00 -0.85
CA LEU A 26 -8.11 -4.75 -0.88
C LEU A 26 -6.60 -5.02 -0.93
N LEU A 27 -6.12 -6.02 -0.19
CA LEU A 27 -4.72 -6.45 -0.24
C LEU A 27 -4.36 -7.08 -1.58
N SER A 28 -5.16 -8.03 -2.07
CA SER A 28 -4.85 -8.73 -3.33
C SER A 28 -4.92 -7.82 -4.56
N SER A 29 -5.72 -6.75 -4.50
CA SER A 29 -5.75 -5.71 -5.53
C SER A 29 -4.59 -4.72 -5.44
N ARG A 30 -3.91 -4.63 -4.29
CA ARG A 30 -2.81 -3.67 -4.03
C ARG A 30 -1.46 -4.29 -3.68
N PHE A 31 -1.32 -5.60 -3.78
CA PHE A 31 -0.08 -6.32 -3.60
C PHE A 31 0.13 -7.32 -4.74
N ARG A 32 1.31 -7.30 -5.35
CA ARG A 32 1.73 -8.26 -6.37
C ARG A 32 3.21 -8.59 -6.18
N THR A 33 3.53 -9.87 -6.12
CA THR A 33 4.90 -10.33 -6.30
C THR A 33 5.26 -10.23 -7.77
N VAL A 34 6.33 -9.52 -8.08
CA VAL A 34 6.87 -9.36 -9.44
C VAL A 34 8.31 -9.87 -9.47
N PRO A 35 8.69 -10.66 -10.49
CA PRO A 35 10.07 -11.09 -10.62
C PRO A 35 10.94 -9.90 -11.02
N VAL A 36 12.21 -9.93 -10.59
CA VAL A 36 13.23 -9.03 -11.12
C VAL A 36 13.62 -9.55 -12.50
N ALA A 37 13.24 -8.79 -13.54
CA ALA A 37 13.57 -9.09 -14.92
C ALA A 37 15.06 -8.92 -15.20
N GLN A 38 15.50 -9.39 -16.37
CA GLN A 38 16.89 -9.30 -16.80
C GLN A 38 17.41 -7.86 -16.70
N ARG A 39 18.66 -7.73 -16.22
CA ARG A 39 19.35 -6.46 -15.94
C ARG A 39 18.73 -5.65 -14.79
N GLY A 40 18.14 -6.32 -13.79
CA GLY A 40 17.71 -5.67 -12.55
C GLY A 40 16.46 -4.81 -12.69
N ARG A 41 15.63 -5.03 -13.73
CA ARG A 41 14.43 -4.24 -13.97
C ARG A 41 13.21 -4.88 -13.32
N ILE A 42 12.30 -4.06 -12.80
CA ILE A 42 11.02 -4.52 -12.27
C ILE A 42 9.92 -3.90 -13.12
N VAL A 43 8.97 -4.73 -13.56
CA VAL A 43 7.79 -4.25 -14.29
C VAL A 43 6.72 -3.86 -13.29
N ILE A 44 6.28 -2.60 -13.34
CA ILE A 44 5.14 -2.12 -12.58
C ILE A 44 3.86 -2.57 -13.32
N PRO A 45 3.01 -3.42 -12.71
CA PRO A 45 1.78 -3.86 -13.35
C PRO A 45 0.83 -2.69 -13.64
N GLU A 46 -0.01 -2.84 -14.66
CA GLU A 46 -0.90 -1.77 -15.15
C GLU A 46 -1.81 -1.16 -14.08
N GLY A 47 -2.53 -1.97 -13.30
CA GLY A 47 -3.39 -1.44 -12.23
C GLY A 47 -2.62 -0.66 -11.15
N PHE A 48 -1.32 -0.91 -10.98
CA PHE A 48 -0.47 -0.12 -10.08
C PHE A 48 -0.01 1.19 -10.73
N ARG A 49 0.22 1.19 -12.05
CA ARG A 49 0.50 2.40 -12.83
C ARG A 49 -0.69 3.36 -12.82
N GLU A 50 -1.91 2.85 -12.98
CA GLU A 50 -3.15 3.62 -12.83
C GLU A 50 -3.27 4.25 -11.44
N PHE A 51 -2.97 3.48 -10.39
CA PHE A 51 -2.97 4.00 -9.02
C PHE A 51 -1.89 5.08 -8.78
N LEU A 52 -0.71 4.90 -9.38
CA LEU A 52 0.35 5.91 -9.35
C LEU A 52 0.02 7.14 -10.21
N ALA A 53 -0.99 7.06 -11.08
CA ALA A 53 -1.31 8.04 -12.12
C ALA A 53 -0.13 8.29 -13.08
N VAL A 54 0.55 7.22 -13.50
CA VAL A 54 1.71 7.29 -14.41
C VAL A 54 1.49 6.40 -15.63
N GLU A 55 1.64 6.97 -16.81
CA GLU A 55 1.53 6.24 -18.09
C GLU A 55 2.73 5.31 -18.33
N ALA A 56 2.59 4.38 -19.29
CA ALA A 56 3.71 3.52 -19.69
C ALA A 56 4.89 4.37 -20.22
N GLY A 57 6.09 4.15 -19.69
CA GLY A 57 7.28 4.94 -20.04
C GLY A 57 7.34 6.32 -19.37
N GLY A 58 6.38 6.66 -18.51
CA GLY A 58 6.40 7.88 -17.71
C GLY A 58 7.48 7.85 -16.62
N GLU A 59 7.80 9.03 -16.10
CA GLU A 59 8.79 9.20 -15.05
C GLU A 59 8.20 8.91 -13.67
N VAL A 60 9.01 8.27 -12.82
CA VAL A 60 8.69 8.00 -11.41
C VAL A 60 9.86 8.40 -10.55
N MET A 61 9.58 8.68 -9.28
CA MET A 61 10.61 8.88 -8.27
C MET A 61 10.69 7.67 -7.35
N VAL A 62 11.92 7.28 -7.06
CA VAL A 62 12.23 6.16 -6.17
C VAL A 62 12.77 6.72 -4.86
N VAL A 63 12.12 6.38 -3.75
CA VAL A 63 12.48 6.88 -2.41
C VAL A 63 12.80 5.70 -1.51
N GLY A 64 13.93 5.75 -0.81
CA GLY A 64 14.25 4.77 0.23
C GLY A 64 13.52 5.11 1.54
N ALA A 65 12.79 4.15 2.11
CA ALA A 65 12.00 4.32 3.32
C ALA A 65 12.33 3.24 4.36
N ALA A 66 13.58 3.24 4.83
CA ALA A 66 14.17 2.35 5.84
C ALA A 66 14.06 0.84 5.54
N VAL A 67 12.85 0.28 5.59
CA VAL A 67 12.55 -1.14 5.38
C VAL A 67 12.10 -1.46 3.95
N CYS A 68 11.80 -0.44 3.15
CA CYS A 68 11.35 -0.62 1.78
C CYS A 68 11.83 0.49 0.85
N VAL A 69 11.51 0.31 -0.43
CA VAL A 69 11.61 1.34 -1.45
C VAL A 69 10.19 1.71 -1.86
N GLU A 70 9.92 2.99 -1.95
CA GLU A 70 8.66 3.55 -2.41
C GLU A 70 8.82 4.09 -3.83
N ILE A 71 7.74 3.96 -4.61
CA ILE A 71 7.64 4.52 -5.95
C ILE A 71 6.56 5.60 -5.91
N TRP A 72 6.91 6.80 -6.35
CA TRP A 72 6.04 7.95 -6.29
C TRP A 72 5.90 8.60 -7.67
N HIS A 73 4.70 9.13 -7.94
CA HIS A 73 4.56 10.18 -8.93
C HIS A 73 5.30 11.43 -8.43
N PRO A 74 6.18 12.06 -9.23
CA PRO A 74 7.01 13.18 -8.78
C PRO A 74 6.23 14.32 -8.10
N GLU A 75 5.16 14.78 -8.73
CA GLU A 75 4.31 15.83 -8.17
C GLU A 75 3.59 15.43 -6.88
N HIS A 76 3.23 14.15 -6.72
CA HIS A 76 2.57 13.67 -5.50
C HIS A 76 3.55 13.64 -4.34
N TRP A 77 4.81 13.24 -4.58
CA TRP A 77 5.85 13.30 -3.57
C TRP A 77 6.15 14.74 -3.14
N LYS A 78 6.26 15.67 -4.08
CA LYS A 78 6.49 17.09 -3.78
C LYS A 78 5.38 17.64 -2.85
N LYS A 79 4.12 17.39 -3.20
CA LYS A 79 2.95 17.77 -2.38
C LYS A 79 2.94 17.06 -1.01
N TYR A 80 3.40 15.81 -0.95
CA TYR A 80 3.55 15.08 0.31
C TYR A 80 4.60 15.76 1.21
N LEU A 81 5.79 16.05 0.68
CA LEU A 81 6.85 16.72 1.41
C LEU A 81 6.43 18.08 1.93
N GLU A 82 5.76 18.92 1.12
CA GLU A 82 5.26 20.23 1.55
C GLU A 82 4.33 20.12 2.78
N LYS A 83 3.54 19.05 2.87
CA LYS A 83 2.64 18.79 4.01
C LYS A 83 3.33 18.08 5.18
N ALA A 84 4.36 17.28 4.91
CA ALA A 84 5.03 16.45 5.90
C ALA A 84 6.14 17.22 6.63
N MET A 85 6.91 18.04 5.90
CA MET A 85 8.09 18.74 6.43
C MET A 85 7.80 19.60 7.67
N PRO A 86 6.69 20.36 7.75
CA PRO A 86 6.38 21.15 8.95
C PRO A 86 6.12 20.31 10.20
N ARG A 87 5.78 19.02 10.03
CA ARG A 87 5.54 18.08 11.14
C ARG A 87 6.76 17.23 11.47
N PHE A 88 7.78 17.25 10.61
CA PHE A 88 8.97 16.40 10.74
C PHE A 88 9.71 16.63 12.05
N ALA A 89 9.93 17.88 12.47
CA ALA A 89 10.64 18.18 13.72
C ALA A 89 9.96 17.52 14.94
N ARG A 90 8.63 17.65 15.05
CA ARG A 90 7.86 17.00 16.13
C ARG A 90 7.92 15.48 16.07
N LEU A 91 7.85 14.92 14.86
CA LEU A 91 7.93 13.47 14.67
C LEU A 91 9.32 12.95 15.09
N TYR A 92 10.38 13.64 14.66
CA TYR A 92 11.75 13.30 15.02
C TYR A 92 11.95 13.31 16.54
N GLU A 93 11.51 14.37 17.21
CA GLU A 93 11.58 14.47 18.68
C GLU A 93 10.85 13.30 19.37
N SER A 94 9.68 12.91 18.88
CA SER A 94 8.90 11.81 19.49
C SER A 94 9.51 10.42 19.31
N LEU A 95 10.32 10.22 18.24
CA LEU A 95 10.94 8.94 17.92
C LEU A 95 12.38 8.83 18.41
N ALA A 96 13.01 9.95 18.77
CA ALA A 96 14.38 10.01 19.30
C ALA A 96 14.44 9.83 20.82
N GLN A 97 13.30 9.72 21.51
CA GLN A 97 13.18 9.31 22.91
C GLN A 97 13.04 7.79 23.03
#